data_AF-A0A2N1MFJ3-F1
#
_entry.id   AF-A0A2N1MFJ3-F1
#
_cell.length_a   1.000
_cell.length_b   1.000
_cell.length_c   1.000
_cell.angle_alpha   90.00
_cell.angle_beta   90.00
_cell.angle_gamma   90.00
#
_symmetry.space_group_name_H-M   'P 1'
#
loop_
_entity.id
_entity.type
_entity.pdbx_description
1 polymer ?
#
loop_
_entity_poly.entity_id
_entity_poly.type
_entity_poly.pdbx_seq_one_letter_code
_entity_poly.pdbx_strand_id
1 'polypeptide(L)'
;MCPSDKDCTIENLERDAHIILSPCDDTFSEFTIKMPFFFVCLYNDKLKIVEFSLEETFRVQNTMHWQDWELFVAQYEAFRTNLLMERGKRTVHLAELYRGVFGTLSTKNIEVRLKKLSVCQAQEQFPCLKLTEKGTAKSIPWEEGEVVVVNGASAEWGDSFRVLQTVQGDRLFSIHQAKYDYNSATYTLNNLYKEVIKNYVTSINTKKELFDKLAKHRHITIVFTTQPFYETVSCDECFIISRSNFEQYFGPVFSSRATFALTKNINPNHKGW
;
A
#
# COMPACT_ATOMS: atom_id res chain seq x y z
N MET A 1 9.69 -19.32 22.47
CA MET A 1 8.66 -20.22 23.02
C MET A 1 7.92 -20.87 21.86
N CYS A 2 7.54 -22.15 22.00
CA CYS A 2 6.80 -22.86 20.96
C CYS A 2 5.34 -22.37 21.00
N PRO A 3 4.72 -21.94 19.88
CA PRO A 3 3.34 -21.43 19.87
C PRO A 3 2.27 -22.46 20.28
N SER A 4 2.66 -23.72 20.47
CA SER A 4 1.80 -24.83 20.88
C SER A 4 1.69 -25.01 22.40
N ASP A 5 2.38 -24.20 23.22
CA ASP A 5 2.23 -24.25 24.68
C ASP A 5 0.90 -23.64 25.11
N LYS A 6 0.10 -24.43 25.84
CA LYS A 6 -1.28 -24.09 26.25
C LYS A 6 -1.38 -22.97 27.29
N ASP A 7 -0.26 -22.46 27.80
CA ASP A 7 -0.17 -21.46 28.87
C ASP A 7 0.46 -20.14 28.41
N CYS A 8 0.22 -19.72 27.17
CA CYS A 8 0.62 -18.39 26.71
C CYS A 8 -0.40 -17.34 27.20
N THR A 9 -0.13 -16.68 28.33
CA THR A 9 -0.95 -15.57 28.83
C THR A 9 -0.53 -14.24 28.21
N ILE A 10 -1.39 -13.22 28.33
CA ILE A 10 -1.07 -11.84 27.89
C ILE A 10 0.18 -11.35 28.62
N GLU A 11 0.30 -11.62 29.92
CA GLU A 11 1.48 -11.24 30.69
C GLU A 11 2.75 -11.96 30.18
N ASN A 12 2.63 -13.20 29.69
CA ASN A 12 3.75 -13.92 29.08
C ASN A 12 4.20 -13.29 27.75
N LEU A 13 3.29 -12.68 26.99
CA LEU A 13 3.61 -11.96 25.76
C LEU A 13 4.23 -10.58 26.01
N GLU A 14 3.87 -9.92 27.11
CA GLU A 14 4.41 -8.60 27.51
C GLU A 14 5.66 -8.68 28.41
N ARG A 15 6.00 -9.87 28.93
CA ARG A 15 7.00 -10.07 29.99
C ARG A 15 8.34 -9.39 29.73
N ASP A 16 8.79 -9.39 28.48
CA ASP A 16 10.11 -8.87 28.10
C ASP A 16 10.03 -7.41 27.57
N ALA A 17 8.86 -6.75 27.71
CA ALA A 17 8.56 -5.37 27.29
C ALA A 17 8.80 -5.04 25.80
N HIS A 18 9.07 -6.05 24.99
CA HIS A 18 9.27 -5.91 23.55
C HIS A 18 7.97 -5.87 22.74
N ILE A 19 6.87 -6.28 23.36
CA ILE A 19 5.53 -6.27 22.80
C ILE A 19 4.62 -5.63 23.85
N ILE A 20 3.85 -4.61 23.46
CA ILE A 20 2.83 -4.00 24.29
C ILE A 20 1.47 -4.36 23.67
N LEU A 21 0.60 -4.98 24.46
CA LEU A 21 -0.74 -5.37 24.10
C LEU A 21 -1.72 -4.32 24.64
N SER A 22 -2.25 -3.48 23.75
CA SER A 22 -3.30 -2.52 24.11
C SER A 22 -4.66 -3.13 23.79
N PRO A 23 -5.56 -3.36 24.77
CA PRO A 23 -6.90 -3.87 24.48
C PRO A 23 -7.64 -2.91 23.56
N CYS A 24 -8.37 -3.47 22.60
CA CYS A 24 -9.19 -2.70 21.66
C CYS A 24 -10.55 -2.31 22.25
N ASP A 25 -11.02 -3.05 23.25
CA ASP A 25 -12.30 -2.87 23.92
C ASP A 25 -12.25 -3.30 25.39
N ASP A 26 -13.30 -2.98 26.14
CA ASP A 26 -13.45 -3.35 27.56
C ASP A 26 -13.67 -4.86 27.78
N THR A 27 -13.89 -5.62 26.70
CA THR A 27 -14.09 -7.07 26.76
C THR A 27 -12.79 -7.85 26.67
N PHE A 28 -11.67 -7.18 26.38
CA PHE A 28 -10.34 -7.79 26.20
C PHE A 28 -10.37 -8.93 25.17
N SER A 29 -11.28 -8.86 24.20
CA SER A 29 -11.43 -9.89 23.17
C SER A 29 -10.45 -9.68 22.00
N GLU A 30 -10.04 -8.43 21.79
CA GLU A 30 -9.09 -8.03 20.76
C GLU A 30 -7.99 -7.12 21.34
N PHE A 31 -6.77 -7.29 20.84
CA PHE A 31 -5.61 -6.48 21.25
C PHE A 31 -4.90 -5.89 20.04
N THR A 32 -4.48 -4.64 20.19
CA THR A 32 -3.48 -4.01 19.34
C THR A 32 -2.10 -4.35 19.86
N ILE A 33 -1.32 -5.04 19.03
CA ILE A 33 0.09 -5.33 19.30
C ILE A 33 0.93 -4.14 18.85
N LYS A 34 1.53 -3.42 19.80
CA LYS A 34 2.57 -2.43 19.52
C LYS A 34 3.90 -3.12 19.66
N MET A 35 4.68 -3.14 18.59
CA MET A 35 6.02 -3.70 18.59
C MET A 35 7.02 -2.76 17.91
N PRO A 36 8.28 -2.71 18.38
CA PRO A 36 9.34 -2.04 17.66
C PRO A 36 9.46 -2.58 16.24
N PHE A 37 9.66 -1.68 15.28
CA PHE A 37 9.79 -2.00 13.86
C PHE A 37 10.87 -3.07 13.58
N PHE A 38 11.94 -3.09 14.37
CA PHE A 38 12.98 -4.12 14.29
C PHE A 38 12.44 -5.56 14.41
N PHE A 39 11.46 -5.80 15.28
CA PHE A 39 10.84 -7.12 15.39
C PHE A 39 10.03 -7.46 14.14
N VAL A 40 9.38 -6.47 13.50
CA VAL A 40 8.70 -6.68 12.20
C VAL A 40 9.69 -7.15 11.14
N CYS A 41 10.89 -6.56 11.08
CA CYS A 41 11.96 -7.03 10.19
C CYS A 41 12.37 -8.47 10.52
N LEU A 42 12.64 -8.79 11.79
CA LEU A 42 13.02 -10.13 12.20
C LEU A 42 11.93 -11.17 11.86
N TYR A 43 10.66 -10.82 12.08
CA TYR A 43 9.54 -11.69 11.72
C TYR A 43 9.45 -11.88 10.21
N ASN A 44 9.65 -10.83 9.41
CA ASN A 44 9.73 -10.99 7.97
C ASN A 44 10.87 -11.93 7.55
N ASP A 45 12.05 -11.82 8.18
CA ASP A 45 13.18 -12.68 7.86
C ASP A 45 12.91 -14.15 8.15
N LYS A 46 12.11 -14.45 9.19
CA LYS A 46 11.72 -15.80 9.57
C LYS A 46 10.51 -16.33 8.81
N LEU A 47 9.48 -15.52 8.66
CA LEU A 47 8.19 -15.92 8.08
C LEU A 47 8.14 -15.73 6.57
N LYS A 48 9.07 -14.95 5.99
CA LYS A 48 9.09 -14.61 4.57
C LYS A 48 7.74 -14.05 4.09
N ILE A 49 7.22 -13.08 4.85
CA ILE A 49 5.97 -12.36 4.54
C ILE A 49 6.14 -11.67 3.18
N VAL A 50 7.29 -11.04 2.96
CA VAL A 50 7.73 -10.47 1.69
C VAL A 50 9.20 -10.81 1.41
N GLU A 51 9.59 -10.77 0.14
CA GLU A 51 10.93 -11.16 -0.32
C GLU A 51 11.97 -10.03 -0.19
N PHE A 52 11.54 -8.78 -0.06
CA PHE A 52 12.44 -7.63 0.08
C PHE A 52 12.82 -7.37 1.55
N SER A 53 13.95 -6.68 1.75
CA SER A 53 14.41 -6.26 3.06
C SER A 53 13.50 -5.17 3.62
N LEU A 54 12.71 -5.49 4.65
CA LEU A 54 11.91 -4.48 5.34
C LEU A 54 12.80 -3.39 5.94
N GLU A 55 13.98 -3.76 6.44
CA GLU A 55 14.90 -2.77 7.00
C GLU A 55 15.28 -1.73 5.95
N GLU A 56 15.64 -2.15 4.73
CA GLU A 56 16.04 -1.24 3.65
C GLU A 56 14.84 -0.43 3.14
N THR A 57 13.71 -1.09 2.87
CA THR A 57 12.48 -0.47 2.38
C THR A 57 11.95 0.61 3.32
N PHE A 58 11.97 0.35 4.63
CA PHE A 58 11.43 1.26 5.63
C PHE A 58 12.52 2.10 6.31
N ARG A 59 13.79 2.00 5.87
CA ARG A 59 14.90 2.75 6.44
C ARG A 59 14.63 4.24 6.28
N VAL A 60 14.91 5.00 7.34
CA VAL A 60 14.88 6.47 7.26
C VAL A 60 16.05 6.92 6.40
N GLN A 61 15.77 7.31 5.17
CA GLN A 61 16.73 8.04 4.35
C GLN A 61 16.47 9.54 4.50
N ASN A 62 17.55 10.31 4.72
CA ASN A 62 17.46 11.76 4.84
C ASN A 62 16.98 12.44 3.54
N THR A 63 17.05 11.71 2.43
CA THR A 63 16.61 12.11 1.10
C THR A 63 15.91 10.91 0.46
N MET A 64 14.58 10.95 0.34
CA MET A 64 13.80 9.95 -0.39
C MET A 64 13.53 10.50 -1.79
N HIS A 65 14.06 9.85 -2.84
CA HIS A 65 13.72 10.26 -4.21
C HIS A 65 12.30 9.82 -4.57
N TRP A 66 11.72 10.44 -5.60
CA TRP A 66 10.35 10.12 -6.00
C TRP A 66 10.21 8.65 -6.49
N GLN A 67 11.25 8.09 -7.11
CA GLN A 67 11.27 6.67 -7.48
C GLN A 67 11.30 5.75 -6.24
N ASP A 68 11.98 6.16 -5.17
CA ASP A 68 12.02 5.40 -3.92
C ASP A 68 10.63 5.40 -3.26
N TRP A 69 9.88 6.50 -3.39
CA TRP A 69 8.50 6.59 -2.93
C TRP A 69 7.56 5.66 -3.71
N GLU A 70 7.69 5.59 -5.03
CA GLU A 70 6.92 4.65 -5.88
C GLU A 70 7.17 3.19 -5.48
N LEU A 71 8.45 2.81 -5.35
CA LEU A 71 8.83 1.47 -4.94
C LEU A 71 8.34 1.15 -3.53
N PHE A 72 8.48 2.11 -2.61
CA PHE A 72 8.01 2.00 -1.24
C PHE A 72 6.50 1.72 -1.18
N VAL A 73 5.68 2.47 -1.92
CA VAL A 73 4.22 2.29 -1.94
C VAL A 73 3.86 0.88 -2.40
N ALA A 74 4.49 0.40 -3.48
CA ALA A 74 4.26 -0.95 -4.00
C ALA A 74 4.69 -2.05 -3.00
N GLN A 75 5.84 -1.86 -2.34
CA GLN A 75 6.32 -2.75 -1.29
C GLN A 75 5.40 -2.77 -0.07
N TYR A 76 4.94 -1.61 0.39
CA TYR A 76 4.00 -1.52 1.49
C TYR A 76 2.66 -2.22 1.16
N GLU A 77 2.17 -2.06 -0.06
CA GLU A 77 0.97 -2.73 -0.53
C GLU A 77 1.09 -4.26 -0.43
N ALA A 78 2.20 -4.82 -0.92
CA ALA A 78 2.47 -6.25 -0.83
C ALA A 78 2.62 -6.71 0.63
N PHE A 79 3.39 -5.98 1.43
CA PHE A 79 3.58 -6.28 2.86
C PHE A 79 2.26 -6.32 3.61
N ARG A 80 1.44 -5.28 3.48
CA ARG A 80 0.15 -5.18 4.17
C ARG A 80 -0.81 -6.29 3.75
N THR A 81 -0.87 -6.58 2.45
CA THR A 81 -1.72 -7.65 1.91
C THR A 81 -1.31 -9.02 2.44
N ASN A 82 -0.01 -9.32 2.37
CA ASN A 82 0.53 -10.60 2.84
C ASN A 82 0.35 -10.73 4.35
N LEU A 83 0.56 -9.66 5.12
CA LEU A 83 0.33 -9.67 6.57
C LEU A 83 -1.13 -9.99 6.92
N LEU A 84 -2.10 -9.43 6.18
CA LEU A 84 -3.52 -9.78 6.37
C LEU A 84 -3.77 -11.27 6.09
N MET A 85 -3.14 -11.83 5.07
CA MET A 85 -3.23 -13.26 4.76
C MET A 85 -2.59 -14.16 5.82
N GLU A 86 -1.42 -13.77 6.36
CA GLU A 86 -0.78 -14.49 7.48
C GLU A 86 -1.65 -14.46 8.74
N ARG A 87 -2.50 -13.43 8.89
CA ARG A 87 -3.55 -13.37 9.92
C ARG A 87 -4.79 -14.21 9.60
N GLY A 88 -4.78 -15.00 8.53
CA GLY A 88 -5.88 -15.87 8.12
C GLY A 88 -6.97 -15.19 7.28
N LYS A 89 -6.84 -13.91 6.93
CA LYS A 89 -7.83 -13.21 6.09
C LYS A 89 -7.73 -13.71 4.65
N ARG A 90 -8.88 -14.07 4.07
CA ARG A 90 -9.00 -14.45 2.64
C ARG A 90 -9.70 -13.38 1.82
N THR A 91 -10.54 -12.58 2.46
CA THR A 91 -11.22 -11.43 1.87
C THR A 91 -11.12 -10.25 2.82
N VAL A 92 -11.18 -9.04 2.27
CA VAL A 92 -11.22 -7.79 3.02
C VAL A 92 -12.01 -6.73 2.25
N HIS A 93 -12.64 -5.81 2.97
CA HIS A 93 -13.14 -4.59 2.36
C HIS A 93 -11.98 -3.67 1.98
N LEU A 94 -12.15 -2.88 0.92
CA LEU A 94 -11.16 -1.88 0.53
C LEU A 94 -10.90 -0.85 1.66
N ALA A 95 -11.88 -0.58 2.53
CA ALA A 95 -11.67 0.27 3.71
C ALA A 95 -10.71 -0.35 4.75
N GLU A 96 -10.67 -1.68 4.87
CA GLU A 96 -9.72 -2.40 5.75
C GLU A 96 -8.33 -2.47 5.08
N LEU A 97 -8.31 -2.71 3.76
CA LEU A 97 -7.08 -2.77 2.97
C LEU A 97 -6.40 -1.41 2.88
N TYR A 98 -7.16 -0.33 2.68
CA TYR A 98 -6.71 1.06 2.63
C TYR A 98 -7.21 1.83 3.85
N ARG A 99 -6.77 1.42 5.04
CA ARG A 99 -7.24 2.01 6.30
C ARG A 99 -7.04 3.53 6.33
N GLY A 100 -8.12 4.25 6.66
CA GLY A 100 -8.12 5.71 6.76
C GLY A 100 -8.29 6.47 5.45
N VAL A 101 -8.43 5.76 4.32
CA VAL A 101 -8.53 6.37 2.98
C VAL A 101 -9.70 7.35 2.85
N PHE A 102 -9.48 8.46 2.15
CA PHE A 102 -10.58 9.32 1.70
C PHE A 102 -11.14 8.75 0.39
N GLY A 103 -12.47 8.67 0.32
CA GLY A 103 -13.19 7.97 -0.74
C GLY A 103 -14.64 7.74 -0.34
N THR A 104 -15.46 7.38 -1.33
CA THR A 104 -16.89 7.11 -1.13
C THR A 104 -17.12 5.81 -0.34
N LEU A 105 -18.26 5.74 0.35
CA LEU A 105 -18.62 4.57 1.14
C LEU A 105 -18.87 3.34 0.26
N SER A 106 -19.48 3.52 -0.91
CA SER A 106 -19.72 2.47 -1.91
C SER A 106 -18.42 1.78 -2.31
N THR A 107 -17.40 2.55 -2.69
CA THR A 107 -16.10 1.97 -3.11
C THR A 107 -15.34 1.38 -1.93
N LYS A 108 -15.38 2.01 -0.75
CA LYS A 108 -14.78 1.47 0.48
C LYS A 108 -15.33 0.10 0.87
N ASN A 109 -16.61 -0.13 0.63
CA ASN A 109 -17.31 -1.37 0.98
C ASN A 109 -17.12 -2.49 -0.04
N ILE A 110 -16.42 -2.25 -1.17
CA ILE A 110 -16.07 -3.33 -2.11
C ILE A 110 -15.22 -4.35 -1.37
N GLU A 111 -15.67 -5.61 -1.36
CA GLU A 111 -14.95 -6.72 -0.75
C GLU A 111 -14.14 -7.46 -1.82
N VAL A 112 -12.84 -7.63 -1.56
CA VAL A 112 -11.89 -8.25 -2.50
C VAL A 112 -11.24 -9.47 -1.88
N ARG A 113 -10.89 -10.43 -2.74
CA ARG A 113 -10.11 -11.62 -2.40
C ARG A 113 -8.64 -11.26 -2.30
N LEU A 114 -8.00 -11.71 -1.23
CA LEU A 114 -6.57 -11.54 -1.03
C LEU A 114 -5.78 -12.66 -1.71
N LYS A 115 -4.69 -12.27 -2.36
CA LYS A 115 -3.67 -13.17 -2.91
C LYS A 115 -2.31 -12.76 -2.37
N LYS A 116 -1.41 -13.75 -2.21
CA LYS A 116 -0.05 -13.47 -1.77
C LYS A 116 0.66 -12.71 -2.88
N LEU A 117 1.26 -11.59 -2.52
CA LEU A 117 1.86 -10.66 -3.47
C LEU A 117 3.37 -10.69 -3.42
N SER A 118 3.97 -10.74 -4.59
CA SER A 118 5.33 -10.27 -4.82
C SER A 118 5.31 -8.85 -5.40
N VAL A 119 6.48 -8.23 -5.51
CA VAL A 119 6.66 -6.92 -6.15
C VAL A 119 7.69 -7.06 -7.26
N CYS A 120 7.39 -6.55 -8.44
CA CYS A 120 8.35 -6.49 -9.54
C CYS A 120 8.37 -5.08 -10.15
N GLN A 121 9.51 -4.70 -10.74
CA GLN A 121 9.61 -3.48 -11.55
C GLN A 121 9.49 -3.87 -13.02
N ALA A 122 8.68 -3.15 -13.78
CA ALA A 122 8.56 -3.34 -15.21
C ALA A 122 9.72 -2.68 -15.97
N GLN A 123 10.18 -3.34 -17.03
CA GLN A 123 11.10 -2.75 -18.00
C GLN A 123 10.38 -1.77 -18.92
N GLU A 124 9.16 -2.12 -19.35
CA GLU A 124 8.32 -1.32 -20.24
C GLU A 124 7.35 -0.40 -19.47
N GLN A 125 6.82 0.59 -20.17
CA GLN A 125 5.74 1.47 -19.68
C GLN A 125 4.39 0.83 -19.99
N PHE A 126 3.69 0.37 -18.96
CA PHE A 126 2.33 -0.12 -19.04
C PHE A 126 1.35 1.07 -19.16
N PRO A 127 0.25 0.96 -19.93
CA PRO A 127 -0.24 -0.21 -20.65
C PRO A 127 0.53 -0.58 -21.91
N CYS A 128 0.94 -1.84 -21.99
CA CYS A 128 1.59 -2.43 -23.16
C CYS A 128 1.23 -3.92 -23.30
N LEU A 129 1.41 -4.48 -24.51
CA LEU A 129 1.10 -5.89 -24.78
C LEU A 129 2.13 -6.85 -24.16
N LYS A 130 3.39 -6.41 -24.08
CA LYS A 130 4.50 -7.17 -23.50
C LYS A 130 5.05 -6.41 -22.32
N LEU A 131 4.96 -7.02 -21.14
CA LEU A 131 5.44 -6.48 -19.88
C LEU A 131 6.41 -7.46 -19.25
N THR A 132 7.66 -7.06 -19.08
CA THR A 132 8.73 -7.90 -18.55
C THR A 132 9.37 -7.29 -17.31
N GLU A 133 9.90 -8.15 -16.44
CA GLU A 133 10.56 -7.72 -15.22
C GLU A 133 11.94 -7.13 -15.53
N LYS A 134 12.18 -5.92 -15.03
CA LYS A 134 13.40 -5.14 -15.19
C LYS A 134 14.63 -5.95 -14.77
N GLY A 135 15.65 -5.94 -15.63
CA GLY A 135 16.87 -6.72 -15.43
C GLY A 135 16.74 -8.21 -15.75
N THR A 136 15.56 -8.66 -16.19
CA THR A 136 15.32 -10.02 -16.66
C THR A 136 14.56 -10.01 -18.00
N ALA A 137 14.37 -11.19 -18.60
CA ALA A 137 13.49 -11.37 -19.75
C ALA A 137 12.15 -12.04 -19.39
N LYS A 138 11.85 -12.17 -18.09
CA LYS A 138 10.65 -12.87 -17.60
C LYS A 138 9.41 -12.01 -17.82
N SER A 139 8.37 -12.61 -18.37
CA SER A 139 7.05 -11.96 -18.49
C SER A 139 6.44 -11.78 -17.10
N ILE A 140 5.82 -10.62 -16.87
CA ILE A 140 5.09 -10.34 -15.62
C ILE A 140 3.63 -10.82 -15.78
N PRO A 141 3.16 -11.80 -15.00
CA PRO A 141 1.78 -12.31 -15.07
C PRO A 141 0.81 -11.41 -14.28
N TRP A 142 0.75 -10.13 -14.63
CA TRP A 142 -0.01 -9.13 -13.88
C TRP A 142 -1.53 -9.43 -13.80
N GLU A 143 -2.08 -10.15 -14.78
CA GLU A 143 -3.50 -10.54 -14.82
C GLU A 143 -3.88 -11.52 -13.70
N GLU A 144 -2.91 -12.23 -13.12
CA GLU A 144 -3.16 -13.23 -12.07
C GLU A 144 -3.46 -12.57 -10.72
N GLY A 145 -3.11 -11.30 -10.53
CA GLY A 145 -3.35 -10.57 -9.27
C GLY A 145 -2.43 -10.99 -8.12
N GLU A 146 -1.31 -11.64 -8.43
CA GLU A 146 -0.30 -12.13 -7.46
C GLU A 146 0.95 -11.25 -7.39
N VAL A 147 0.93 -10.12 -8.12
CA VAL A 147 2.05 -9.20 -8.21
C VAL A 147 1.58 -7.76 -8.14
N VAL A 148 2.32 -6.93 -7.42
CA VAL A 148 2.28 -5.48 -7.55
C VAL A 148 3.38 -5.07 -8.53
N VAL A 149 3.00 -4.43 -9.61
CA VAL A 149 3.93 -4.01 -10.66
C VAL A 149 4.25 -2.53 -10.48
N VAL A 150 5.50 -2.21 -10.19
CA VAL A 150 6.03 -0.84 -10.33
C VAL A 150 6.24 -0.59 -11.82
N ASN A 151 5.61 0.44 -12.36
CA ASN A 151 5.58 0.69 -13.79
C ASN A 151 6.94 1.20 -14.29
N GLY A 152 7.16 1.11 -15.60
CA GLY A 152 8.34 1.69 -16.23
C GLY A 152 8.38 3.21 -16.01
N ALA A 153 9.57 3.73 -15.73
CA ALA A 153 9.76 5.16 -15.47
C ALA A 153 9.16 6.02 -16.59
N SER A 154 8.54 7.13 -16.21
CA SER A 154 7.84 8.06 -17.12
C SER A 154 6.62 7.48 -17.84
N ALA A 155 6.06 6.36 -17.38
CA ALA A 155 4.76 5.91 -17.88
C ALA A 155 3.68 6.97 -17.63
N GLU A 156 2.79 7.15 -18.61
CA GLU A 156 1.67 8.07 -18.44
C GLU A 156 0.59 7.53 -17.48
N TRP A 157 0.53 6.21 -17.31
CA TRP A 157 -0.46 5.54 -16.47
C TRP A 157 -0.01 5.45 -15.00
N GLY A 158 -0.61 4.56 -14.20
CA GLY A 158 -0.23 4.33 -12.80
C GLY A 158 1.27 4.14 -12.60
N ASP A 159 1.82 4.71 -11.53
CA ASP A 159 3.23 4.55 -11.14
C ASP A 159 3.47 3.12 -10.62
N SER A 160 2.43 2.50 -10.03
CA SER A 160 2.35 1.06 -9.83
C SER A 160 0.91 0.58 -9.94
N PHE A 161 0.70 -0.74 -10.05
CA PHE A 161 -0.64 -1.30 -10.13
C PHE A 161 -0.70 -2.78 -9.73
N ARG A 162 -1.92 -3.25 -9.49
CA ARG A 162 -2.24 -4.68 -9.36
C ARG A 162 -3.68 -4.96 -9.78
N VAL A 163 -3.96 -6.23 -10.07
CA VAL A 163 -5.33 -6.72 -10.28
C VAL A 163 -5.88 -7.28 -8.98
N LEU A 164 -7.10 -6.88 -8.63
CA LEU A 164 -7.89 -7.43 -7.54
C LEU A 164 -9.12 -8.16 -8.12
N GLN A 165 -9.63 -9.13 -7.38
CA GLN A 165 -10.91 -9.77 -7.69
C GLN A 165 -11.89 -9.54 -6.56
N THR A 166 -13.11 -9.11 -6.86
CA THR A 166 -14.18 -8.99 -5.88
C THR A 166 -14.67 -10.38 -5.45
N VAL A 167 -15.38 -10.46 -4.33
CA VAL A 167 -15.99 -11.74 -3.91
C VAL A 167 -17.02 -12.24 -4.95
N GLN A 168 -17.65 -11.33 -5.69
CA GLN A 168 -18.58 -11.58 -6.80
C GLN A 168 -17.90 -12.00 -8.10
N GLY A 169 -16.58 -11.86 -8.20
CA GLY A 169 -15.79 -12.31 -9.35
C GLY A 169 -15.37 -11.21 -10.33
N ASP A 170 -15.83 -9.97 -10.12
CA ASP A 170 -15.41 -8.80 -10.92
C ASP A 170 -13.92 -8.53 -10.73
N ARG A 171 -13.27 -8.06 -11.79
CA ARG A 171 -11.85 -7.68 -11.73
C ARG A 171 -11.71 -6.17 -11.60
N LEU A 172 -10.80 -5.75 -10.73
CA LEU A 172 -10.46 -4.35 -10.51
C LEU A 172 -8.99 -4.13 -10.83
N PHE A 173 -8.68 -3.03 -11.49
CA PHE A 173 -7.34 -2.45 -11.41
C PHE A 173 -7.28 -1.55 -10.20
N SER A 174 -6.37 -1.87 -9.29
CA SER A 174 -5.89 -0.94 -8.27
C SER A 174 -4.69 -0.22 -8.89
N ILE A 175 -4.90 1.02 -9.34
CA ILE A 175 -3.91 1.85 -10.04
C ILE A 175 -3.34 2.85 -9.05
N HIS A 176 -2.06 2.76 -8.73
CA HIS A 176 -1.43 3.59 -7.71
C HIS A 176 -0.73 4.78 -8.36
N GLN A 177 -0.91 5.95 -7.75
CA GLN A 177 -0.28 7.20 -8.13
C GLN A 177 0.49 7.73 -6.92
N ALA A 178 1.81 7.68 -6.94
CA ALA A 178 2.68 7.99 -5.82
C ALA A 178 3.24 9.40 -5.97
N LYS A 179 2.58 10.38 -5.34
CA LYS A 179 2.92 11.81 -5.46
C LYS A 179 3.81 12.25 -4.30
N TYR A 180 5.06 12.53 -4.61
CA TYR A 180 6.02 13.06 -3.65
C TYR A 180 6.28 14.55 -3.92
N ASP A 181 5.84 15.41 -3.01
CA ASP A 181 6.10 16.85 -3.04
C ASP A 181 6.90 17.29 -1.82
N TYR A 182 7.97 18.06 -2.06
CA TYR A 182 8.83 18.63 -1.02
C TYR A 182 8.30 19.95 -0.47
N ASN A 183 7.41 20.63 -1.20
CA ASN A 183 7.00 21.99 -0.91
C ASN A 183 5.79 22.08 0.03
N SER A 184 5.28 20.94 0.49
CA SER A 184 4.11 20.84 1.38
C SER A 184 2.85 21.50 0.82
N ALA A 185 2.74 21.67 -0.51
CA ALA A 185 1.54 22.21 -1.12
C ALA A 185 0.34 21.30 -0.83
N THR A 186 -0.86 21.83 -0.71
CA THR A 186 -2.07 21.00 -0.54
C THR A 186 -2.39 20.27 -1.84
N TYR A 187 -2.64 18.96 -1.78
CA TYR A 187 -3.16 18.20 -2.91
C TYR A 187 -4.64 18.48 -3.06
N THR A 188 -5.13 18.63 -4.29
CA THR A 188 -6.53 19.03 -4.54
C THR A 188 -7.34 17.94 -5.23
N LEU A 189 -8.68 18.05 -5.21
CA LEU A 189 -9.55 17.19 -6.02
C LEU A 189 -9.24 17.30 -7.52
N ASN A 190 -8.87 18.49 -8.00
CA ASN A 190 -8.46 18.67 -9.39
C ASN A 190 -7.19 17.86 -9.72
N ASN A 191 -6.23 17.78 -8.79
CA ASN A 191 -5.07 16.91 -8.99
C ASN A 191 -5.49 15.44 -9.05
N LEU A 192 -6.35 14.99 -8.13
CA LEU A 192 -6.88 13.63 -8.12
C LEU A 192 -7.59 13.27 -9.43
N TYR A 193 -8.53 14.12 -9.88
CA TYR A 193 -9.28 13.87 -11.11
C TYR A 193 -8.41 13.91 -12.37
N LYS A 194 -7.37 14.74 -12.40
CA LYS A 194 -6.39 14.69 -13.49
C LYS A 194 -5.72 13.32 -13.58
N GLU A 195 -5.35 12.72 -12.46
CA GLU A 195 -4.76 11.37 -12.45
C GLU A 195 -5.78 10.30 -12.88
N VAL A 196 -7.03 10.38 -12.41
CA VAL A 196 -8.11 9.48 -12.83
C VAL A 196 -8.35 9.56 -14.34
N ILE A 197 -8.49 10.78 -14.88
CA ILE A 197 -8.71 11.03 -16.31
C ILE A 197 -7.51 10.55 -17.12
N LYS A 198 -6.29 10.85 -16.68
CA LYS A 198 -5.06 10.40 -17.34
C LYS A 198 -5.03 8.87 -17.44
N ASN A 199 -5.27 8.17 -16.32
CA ASN A 199 -5.30 6.70 -16.30
C ASN A 199 -6.38 6.13 -17.25
N TYR A 200 -7.57 6.73 -17.26
CA TYR A 200 -8.67 6.33 -18.13
C TYR A 200 -8.34 6.56 -19.62
N VAL A 201 -7.91 7.77 -19.98
CA VAL A 201 -7.57 8.17 -21.35
C VAL A 201 -6.44 7.30 -21.90
N THR A 202 -5.38 7.07 -21.13
CA THR A 202 -4.28 6.19 -21.54
C THR A 202 -4.77 4.76 -21.78
N SER A 203 -5.75 4.27 -21.02
CA SER A 203 -6.31 2.93 -21.19
C SER A 203 -7.15 2.78 -22.45
N ILE A 204 -8.03 3.75 -22.73
CA ILE A 204 -8.93 3.70 -23.90
C ILE A 204 -8.22 3.94 -25.23
N ASN A 205 -7.07 4.63 -25.21
CA ASN A 205 -6.27 4.94 -26.40
C ASN A 205 -5.27 3.82 -26.76
N THR A 206 -5.31 2.68 -26.07
CA THR A 206 -4.47 1.53 -26.42
C THR A 206 -4.93 0.84 -27.70
N LYS A 207 -4.07 -0.01 -28.28
CA LYS A 207 -4.45 -0.89 -29.40
C LYS A 207 -5.62 -1.78 -28.97
N LYS A 208 -6.54 -2.07 -29.91
CA LYS A 208 -7.78 -2.82 -29.66
C LYS A 208 -7.60 -4.07 -28.78
N GLU A 209 -6.59 -4.90 -29.08
CA GLU A 209 -6.32 -6.10 -28.28
C GLU A 209 -6.06 -5.81 -26.80
N LEU A 210 -5.29 -4.75 -26.50
CA LEU A 210 -5.00 -4.34 -25.13
C LEU A 210 -6.21 -3.63 -24.51
N PHE A 211 -6.90 -2.79 -25.27
CA PHE A 211 -8.14 -2.13 -24.84
C PHE A 211 -9.17 -3.15 -24.36
N ASP A 212 -9.42 -4.21 -25.15
CA ASP A 212 -10.37 -5.26 -24.83
C ASP A 212 -10.00 -6.01 -23.54
N LYS A 213 -8.71 -6.07 -23.18
CA LYS A 213 -8.25 -6.62 -21.89
C LYS A 213 -8.48 -5.64 -20.75
N LEU A 214 -8.11 -4.37 -20.93
CA LEU A 214 -8.23 -3.33 -19.90
C LEU A 214 -9.68 -3.01 -19.57
N ALA A 215 -10.58 -3.04 -20.57
CA ALA A 215 -12.00 -2.74 -20.42
C ALA A 215 -12.76 -3.79 -19.59
N LYS A 216 -12.20 -4.99 -19.38
CA LYS A 216 -12.77 -6.03 -18.51
C LYS A 216 -12.58 -5.75 -17.02
N HIS A 217 -11.82 -4.71 -16.68
CA HIS A 217 -11.48 -4.36 -15.32
C HIS A 217 -12.14 -3.03 -14.97
N ARG A 218 -12.71 -2.92 -13.78
CA ARG A 218 -13.07 -1.62 -13.21
C ARG A 218 -11.81 -0.93 -12.70
N HIS A 219 -11.60 0.33 -13.06
CA HIS A 219 -10.38 1.05 -12.68
C HIS A 219 -10.64 1.82 -11.38
N ILE A 220 -9.76 1.64 -10.40
CA ILE A 220 -9.76 2.40 -9.15
C ILE A 220 -8.38 3.06 -9.01
N THR A 221 -8.34 4.39 -9.11
CA THR A 221 -7.10 5.15 -8.92
C THR A 221 -6.92 5.47 -7.44
N ILE A 222 -5.79 5.07 -6.88
CA ILE A 222 -5.41 5.31 -5.48
C ILE A 222 -4.21 6.22 -5.48
N VAL A 223 -4.40 7.46 -5.01
CA VAL A 223 -3.30 8.41 -4.86
C VAL A 223 -2.70 8.25 -3.48
N PHE A 224 -1.38 8.04 -3.43
CA PHE A 224 -0.56 8.12 -2.24
C PHE A 224 0.26 9.41 -2.31
N THR A 225 -0.07 10.40 -1.48
CA THR A 225 0.58 11.72 -1.55
C THR A 225 1.16 12.17 -0.22
N THR A 226 2.39 12.69 -0.27
CA THR A 226 3.05 13.33 0.89
C THR A 226 2.48 14.71 1.23
N GLN A 227 1.59 15.21 0.38
CA GLN A 227 0.88 16.46 0.57
C GLN A 227 -0.33 16.26 1.49
N PRO A 228 -0.72 17.28 2.28
CA PRO A 228 -2.00 17.23 2.98
C PRO A 228 -3.17 17.31 1.99
N PHE A 229 -4.30 16.75 2.40
CA PHE A 229 -5.57 16.78 1.66
C PHE A 229 -6.72 17.02 2.64
N TYR A 230 -7.67 17.87 2.26
CA TYR A 230 -8.78 18.31 3.13
C TYR A 230 -10.15 18.33 2.44
N GLU A 231 -10.20 18.04 1.13
CA GLU A 231 -11.44 18.06 0.37
C GLU A 231 -12.22 16.72 0.53
N THR A 232 -13.48 16.69 0.08
CA THR A 232 -14.29 15.45 0.13
C THR A 232 -14.26 14.76 -1.22
N VAL A 233 -13.88 13.48 -1.25
CA VAL A 233 -13.93 12.65 -2.46
C VAL A 233 -15.34 12.11 -2.67
N SER A 234 -15.97 12.44 -3.79
CA SER A 234 -17.34 12.05 -4.16
C SER A 234 -17.43 11.07 -5.34
N CYS A 235 -16.30 10.65 -5.89
CA CYS A 235 -16.20 9.78 -7.06
C CYS A 235 -15.85 8.35 -6.64
N ASP A 236 -16.50 7.37 -7.25
CA ASP A 236 -16.40 5.95 -6.89
C ASP A 236 -15.17 5.26 -7.50
N GLU A 237 -14.47 5.92 -8.42
CA GLU A 237 -13.30 5.42 -9.13
C GLU A 237 -11.98 5.88 -8.49
N CYS A 238 -12.02 6.55 -7.33
CA CYS A 238 -10.80 7.07 -6.73
C CYS A 238 -10.74 7.07 -5.21
N PHE A 239 -9.51 6.95 -4.73
CA PHE A 239 -9.11 6.98 -3.33
C PHE A 239 -7.91 7.89 -3.15
N ILE A 240 -7.79 8.46 -1.96
CA ILE A 240 -6.59 9.21 -1.58
C ILE A 240 -6.14 8.89 -0.16
N ILE A 241 -4.87 8.52 -0.07
CA ILE A 241 -4.08 8.41 1.15
C ILE A 241 -3.10 9.57 1.11
N SER A 242 -3.28 10.51 2.03
CA SER A 242 -2.53 11.77 2.09
C SER A 242 -1.77 11.85 3.41
N ARG A 243 -0.88 12.84 3.54
CA ARG A 243 -0.17 13.08 4.80
C ARG A 243 -1.10 13.11 6.02
N SER A 244 -2.34 13.57 5.86
CA SER A 244 -3.34 13.68 6.92
C SER A 244 -3.81 12.33 7.48
N ASN A 245 -3.68 11.22 6.74
CA ASN A 245 -4.12 9.87 7.17
C ASN A 245 -3.02 8.80 7.09
N PHE A 246 -1.75 9.20 6.88
CA PHE A 246 -0.61 8.29 6.83
C PHE A 246 -0.47 7.43 8.08
N GLU A 247 -0.73 7.96 9.27
CA GLU A 247 -0.64 7.18 10.51
C GLU A 247 -1.65 6.01 10.52
N GLN A 248 -2.84 6.21 9.96
CA GLN A 248 -3.86 5.16 9.89
C GLN A 248 -3.51 4.09 8.86
N TYR A 249 -2.91 4.50 7.74
CA TYR A 249 -2.57 3.58 6.65
C TYR A 249 -1.22 2.90 6.84
N PHE A 250 -0.15 3.67 6.96
CA PHE A 250 1.24 3.23 7.08
C PHE A 250 1.70 2.93 8.52
N GLY A 251 0.93 3.37 9.51
CA GLY A 251 1.31 3.31 10.91
C GLY A 251 2.11 4.53 11.38
N PRO A 252 2.22 4.72 12.71
CA PRO A 252 2.83 5.91 13.32
C PRO A 252 4.31 6.06 12.98
N VAL A 253 5.05 4.95 12.93
CA VAL A 253 6.49 4.95 12.63
C VAL A 253 6.76 5.54 11.26
N PHE A 254 6.06 5.06 10.23
CA PHE A 254 6.24 5.58 8.87
C PHE A 254 5.70 7.01 8.72
N SER A 255 4.51 7.29 9.26
CA SER A 255 3.91 8.62 9.18
C SER A 255 4.81 9.72 9.78
N SER A 256 5.42 9.44 10.93
CA SER A 256 6.38 10.34 11.55
C SER A 256 7.61 10.55 10.66
N ARG A 257 8.11 9.47 10.03
CA ARG A 257 9.29 9.49 9.14
C ARG A 257 9.05 10.26 7.86
N ALA A 258 7.92 10.05 7.19
CA ALA A 258 7.52 10.82 6.03
C ALA A 258 7.45 12.32 6.39
N THR A 259 6.87 12.65 7.56
CA THR A 259 6.81 14.03 8.04
C THR A 259 8.22 14.61 8.31
N PHE A 260 9.14 13.83 8.87
CA PHE A 260 10.53 14.25 9.08
C PHE A 260 11.28 14.54 7.77
N ALA A 261 11.21 13.62 6.80
CA ALA A 261 11.86 13.79 5.50
C ALA A 261 11.36 15.04 4.75
N LEU A 262 10.06 15.36 4.89
CA LEU A 262 9.44 16.51 4.24
C LEU A 262 9.75 17.84 4.92
N THR A 263 9.84 17.86 6.26
CA THR A 263 9.95 19.12 7.01
C THR A 263 11.38 19.53 7.33
N LYS A 264 12.38 18.63 7.21
CA LYS A 264 13.79 18.83 7.63
C LYS A 264 13.96 19.42 9.04
N ASN A 265 12.91 19.43 9.85
CA ASN A 265 12.86 20.10 11.14
C ASN A 265 13.15 19.08 12.24
N ILE A 266 14.21 19.34 12.98
CA ILE A 266 14.64 18.54 14.13
C ILE A 266 14.14 19.19 15.42
N ASN A 267 13.52 18.39 16.28
CA ASN A 267 14.06 18.20 17.63
C ASN A 267 13.95 16.70 17.99
N PRO A 268 15.06 15.96 18.19
CA PRO A 268 15.02 14.51 18.43
C PRO A 268 14.55 14.16 19.86
N ASN A 269 14.21 15.17 20.67
CA ASN A 269 13.89 15.02 22.09
C ASN A 269 12.39 15.05 22.42
N HIS A 270 11.48 14.97 21.45
CA HIS A 270 10.03 14.94 21.75
C HIS A 270 9.35 13.80 21.01
N LYS A 271 9.25 12.64 21.67
CA LYS A 271 8.00 12.11 22.22
C LYS A 271 8.29 10.86 23.06
N GLY A 272 7.74 10.86 24.26
CA GLY A 272 7.93 9.82 25.28
C GLY A 272 7.44 8.46 24.82
N TRP A 273 8.08 7.46 25.42
CA TRP A 273 7.69 6.05 25.42
C TRP A 273 6.34 5.86 26.10
#